data_AF-A0ABD0LWV6-F1
#
_entry.id   AF-A0ABD0LWV6-F1
#
_cell.length_a   1.000
_cell.length_b   1.000
_cell.length_c   1.000
_cell.angle_alpha   90.00
_cell.angle_beta   90.00
_cell.angle_gamma   90.00
#
_symmetry.space_group_name_H-M   'P 1'
#
loop_
_entity.id
_entity.type
_entity.pdbx_description
1 polymer ?
#
loop_
_entity_poly.entity_id
_entity_poly.type
_entity_poly.pdbx_seq_one_letter_code
_entity_poly.pdbx_strand_id
1 'polypeptide(L)'
;GLLIVLSTSCDDTFHSEGVRRPRTRSELTSDTPWYTLLPVYLDLQDSWHKLMEKSVITAEEYRATYAKLSNRTVREITLPFKESTSPVRTAGLDMVYHDQALADCGFKEMWREKLQKEGVDDREFFAARIAEAHRVWSNASFRSGLSDTRTEEEKDAVLDQFYDTFRRRVAECDPATYRSEYLMSRLIVQKKMI
;
A
#
# COMPACT_ATOMS: atom_id res chain seq x y z
N GLY A 1 1.53 -8.72 29.85
CA GLY A 1 2.11 -9.20 28.58
C GLY A 1 2.29 -8.03 27.64
N LEU A 2 3.41 -7.97 26.92
CA LEU A 2 3.71 -6.94 25.92
C LEU A 2 3.07 -7.34 24.59
N LEU A 3 2.30 -6.45 23.97
CA LEU A 3 1.73 -6.64 22.64
C LEU A 3 2.33 -5.60 21.69
N ILE A 4 2.95 -6.07 20.61
CA ILE A 4 3.44 -5.21 19.52
C ILE A 4 2.40 -5.26 18.41
N VAL A 5 1.86 -4.10 18.03
CA VAL A 5 0.91 -3.96 16.91
C VAL A 5 1.59 -3.13 15.83
N LEU A 6 1.65 -3.69 14.62
CA LEU A 6 2.12 -3.01 13.43
C LEU A 6 0.90 -2.58 12.61
N SER A 7 0.82 -1.30 12.25
CA SER A 7 -0.27 -0.78 11.41
C SER A 7 0.28 0.09 10.29
N THR A 8 -0.24 -0.10 9.08
CA THR A 8 0.11 0.68 7.89
C THR A 8 -0.82 1.91 7.76
N SER A 9 -0.29 3.03 7.25
CA SER A 9 -1.00 4.34 7.13
C SER A 9 -0.83 4.98 5.73
N CYS A 10 -1.85 5.71 5.23
CA CYS A 10 -2.14 6.28 3.89
C CYS A 10 -3.65 6.68 3.72
N ASP A 11 -4.11 7.85 4.17
CA ASP A 11 -5.55 8.26 4.18
C ASP A 11 -6.32 8.14 2.83
N ASP A 12 -7.65 8.21 2.87
CA ASP A 12 -8.51 8.25 1.68
C ASP A 12 -9.06 9.67 1.47
N THR A 13 -8.74 10.29 0.34
CA THR A 13 -9.62 11.22 -0.40
C THR A 13 -8.95 11.62 -1.72
N PHE A 14 -9.51 11.14 -2.83
CA PHE A 14 -9.07 11.49 -4.17
C PHE A 14 -9.79 12.76 -4.64
N HIS A 15 -9.14 13.91 -4.51
CA HIS A 15 -9.46 15.11 -5.30
C HIS A 15 -8.15 15.71 -5.83
N SER A 16 -7.87 15.45 -7.10
CA SER A 16 -6.66 15.91 -7.78
C SER A 16 -6.82 17.36 -8.23
N GLU A 17 -6.31 18.32 -7.44
CA GLU A 17 -5.87 19.61 -7.96
C GLU A 17 -4.92 20.33 -6.95
N GLY A 18 -3.70 20.65 -7.38
CA GLY A 18 -2.87 21.72 -6.79
C GLY A 18 -1.84 21.38 -5.69
N VAL A 19 -1.70 20.14 -5.20
CA VAL A 19 -0.79 19.87 -4.05
C VAL A 19 0.67 19.63 -4.48
N ARG A 20 1.60 20.41 -3.92
CA ARG A 20 3.05 20.31 -4.14
C ARG A 20 3.64 19.08 -3.42
N ARG A 21 4.35 18.24 -4.17
CA ARG A 21 4.95 16.97 -3.69
C ARG A 21 6.24 17.22 -2.87
N PRO A 22 6.36 16.69 -1.64
CA PRO A 22 7.64 16.64 -0.91
C PRO A 22 8.64 15.73 -1.65
N ARG A 23 9.90 16.15 -1.75
CA ARG A 23 10.98 15.47 -2.46
C ARG A 23 11.95 14.76 -1.53
N THR A 24 11.94 15.07 -0.22
CA THR A 24 12.91 14.55 0.74
C THR A 24 12.30 14.17 2.10
N ARG A 25 13.00 13.32 2.85
CA ARG A 25 12.60 12.86 4.20
C ARG A 25 12.47 13.99 5.22
N SER A 26 13.26 15.07 5.07
CA SER A 26 13.23 16.25 5.94
C SER A 26 12.01 17.16 5.73
N GLU A 27 11.26 16.96 4.65
CA GLU A 27 10.05 17.73 4.34
C GLU A 27 8.78 17.08 4.88
N LEU A 28 8.90 15.96 5.60
CA LEU A 28 7.78 15.26 6.25
C LEU A 28 7.54 15.84 7.64
N THR A 29 6.45 16.59 7.79
CA THR A 29 5.92 17.11 9.05
C THR A 29 4.76 16.25 9.56
N SER A 30 4.33 16.44 10.81
CA SER A 30 3.13 15.81 11.39
C SER A 30 1.83 16.10 10.63
N ASP A 31 1.84 17.14 9.79
CA ASP A 31 0.70 17.61 9.00
C ASP A 31 0.88 17.35 7.50
N THR A 32 1.93 16.63 7.09
CA THR A 32 2.17 16.35 5.67
C THR A 32 1.19 15.30 5.18
N PRO A 33 0.40 15.58 4.12
CA PRO A 33 -0.47 14.58 3.54
C PRO A 33 0.35 13.38 3.07
N TRP A 34 -0.05 12.22 3.57
CA TRP A 34 0.36 10.86 3.28
C TRP A 34 0.55 10.60 1.77
N TYR A 35 1.78 10.49 1.29
CA TYR A 35 2.01 10.21 -0.14
C TYR A 35 2.90 9.02 -0.40
N THR A 36 3.15 8.15 0.58
CA THR A 36 4.23 7.16 0.48
C THR A 36 3.83 5.99 -0.42
N LEU A 37 2.60 5.49 -0.32
CA LEU A 37 2.08 4.43 -1.20
C LEU A 37 1.24 4.93 -2.38
N LEU A 38 0.87 6.21 -2.41
CA LEU A 38 0.01 6.76 -3.46
C LEU A 38 0.48 6.39 -4.88
N PRO A 39 1.78 6.43 -5.21
CA PRO A 39 2.24 6.11 -6.57
C PRO A 39 1.96 4.66 -6.97
N VAL A 40 2.14 3.70 -6.06
CA VAL A 40 1.86 2.29 -6.38
C VAL A 40 0.36 2.02 -6.51
N TYR A 41 -0.47 2.65 -5.67
CA TYR A 41 -1.92 2.56 -5.82
C TYR A 41 -2.41 3.18 -7.12
N LEU A 42 -1.83 4.30 -7.53
CA LEU A 42 -2.14 4.92 -8.83
C LEU A 42 -1.75 3.98 -9.98
N ASP A 43 -0.60 3.31 -9.91
CA ASP A 43 -0.19 2.38 -10.94
C ASP A 43 -1.06 1.11 -10.98
N LEU A 44 -1.54 0.62 -9.83
CA LEU A 44 -2.56 -0.44 -9.76
C LEU A 44 -3.89 0.05 -10.39
N GLN A 45 -4.35 1.23 -10.02
CA GLN A 45 -5.59 1.82 -10.55
C GLN A 45 -5.52 2.01 -12.07
N ASP A 46 -4.42 2.57 -12.56
CA ASP A 46 -4.19 2.80 -13.99
C ASP A 46 -4.10 1.49 -14.76
N SER A 47 -3.48 0.46 -14.17
CA SER A 47 -3.42 -0.88 -14.77
C SER A 47 -4.80 -1.52 -14.85
N TRP A 48 -5.64 -1.35 -13.83
CA TRP A 48 -7.03 -1.82 -13.84
C TRP A 48 -7.88 -1.07 -14.86
N HIS A 49 -7.71 0.26 -14.93
CA HIS A 49 -8.35 1.11 -15.92
C HIS A 49 -7.96 0.68 -17.34
N LYS A 50 -6.70 0.28 -17.55
CA LYS A 50 -6.22 -0.21 -18.85
C LYS A 50 -6.91 -1.49 -19.30
N LEU A 51 -7.27 -2.38 -18.38
CA LEU A 51 -8.06 -3.58 -18.71
C LEU A 51 -9.48 -3.20 -19.15
N MET A 52 -10.08 -2.19 -18.53
CA MET A 52 -11.39 -1.67 -18.94
C MET A 52 -11.32 -1.03 -20.34
N GLU A 53 -10.32 -0.20 -20.61
CA GLU A 53 -10.10 0.38 -21.96
C GLU A 53 -9.95 -0.70 -23.04
N LYS A 54 -9.31 -1.82 -22.70
CA LYS A 54 -9.13 -2.98 -23.57
C LYS A 54 -10.34 -3.92 -23.62
N SER A 55 -11.44 -3.58 -22.94
CA SER A 55 -12.65 -4.41 -22.82
C SER A 55 -12.41 -5.80 -22.23
N VAL A 56 -11.33 -5.97 -21.44
CA VAL A 56 -11.06 -7.19 -20.68
C VAL A 56 -12.01 -7.30 -19.48
N ILE A 57 -12.30 -6.16 -18.87
CA ILE A 57 -13.31 -5.98 -17.83
C ILE A 57 -14.33 -4.94 -18.26
N THR A 58 -15.53 -5.01 -17.69
CA THR A 58 -16.58 -4.02 -17.97
C THR A 58 -16.38 -2.74 -17.15
N ALA A 59 -17.07 -1.67 -17.54
CA ALA A 59 -17.08 -0.44 -16.75
C ALA A 59 -17.82 -0.63 -15.40
N GLU A 60 -18.68 -1.63 -15.26
CA GLU A 60 -19.31 -1.99 -13.99
C GLU A 60 -18.30 -2.67 -13.06
N GLU A 61 -17.55 -3.65 -13.58
CA GLU A 61 -16.49 -4.34 -12.84
C GLU A 61 -15.40 -3.37 -12.37
N TYR A 62 -15.02 -2.42 -13.25
CA TYR A 62 -14.09 -1.35 -12.88
C TYR A 62 -14.60 -0.52 -11.70
N ARG A 63 -15.87 -0.10 -11.70
CA ARG A 63 -16.48 0.71 -10.62
C ARG A 63 -16.76 -0.09 -9.35
N ALA A 64 -17.05 -1.38 -9.47
CA ALA A 64 -17.29 -2.27 -8.34
C ALA A 64 -15.99 -2.62 -7.59
N THR A 65 -14.83 -2.38 -8.21
CA THR A 65 -13.53 -2.67 -7.61
C THR A 65 -13.06 -1.52 -6.71
N TYR A 66 -12.89 -1.80 -5.43
CA TYR A 66 -12.26 -0.88 -4.48
C TYR A 66 -11.37 -1.64 -3.49
N ALA A 67 -10.24 -1.04 -3.11
CA ALA A 67 -9.39 -1.60 -2.08
C ALA A 67 -9.99 -1.25 -0.70
N LYS A 68 -10.18 -2.27 0.15
CA LYS A 68 -10.63 -2.08 1.55
C LYS A 68 -9.43 -1.77 2.44
N LEU A 69 -8.78 -0.64 2.20
CA LEU A 69 -7.62 -0.20 2.95
C LEU A 69 -7.96 1.07 3.70
N SER A 70 -8.25 0.92 5.00
CA SER A 70 -8.36 2.07 5.89
C SER A 70 -7.01 2.30 6.54
N ASN A 71 -6.47 3.45 6.24
CA ASN A 71 -5.28 3.91 6.88
C ASN A 71 -5.62 4.96 7.93
N ARG A 72 -4.77 5.06 8.96
CA ARG A 72 -5.06 5.88 10.13
C ARG A 72 -3.97 6.93 10.36
N THR A 73 -4.40 8.12 10.74
CA THR A 73 -3.52 9.17 11.24
C THR A 73 -2.93 8.80 12.59
N VAL A 74 -1.82 9.44 12.99
CA VAL A 74 -1.28 9.32 14.36
C VAL A 74 -2.34 9.61 15.41
N ARG A 75 -3.21 10.58 15.13
CA ARG A 75 -4.31 10.91 16.03
C ARG A 75 -5.27 9.73 16.17
N GLU A 76 -5.78 9.18 15.08
CA GLU A 76 -6.72 8.05 15.11
C GLU A 76 -6.10 6.78 15.71
N ILE A 77 -4.81 6.54 15.45
CA ILE A 77 -4.06 5.42 16.01
C ILE A 77 -3.91 5.56 17.53
N THR A 78 -3.63 6.77 18.02
CA THR A 78 -3.30 6.99 19.44
C THR A 78 -4.50 7.39 20.30
N LEU A 79 -5.57 7.93 19.71
CA LEU A 79 -6.74 8.42 20.44
C LEU A 79 -7.40 7.34 21.32
N PRO A 80 -7.58 6.08 20.85
CA PRO A 80 -8.15 5.03 21.68
C PRO A 80 -7.35 4.76 22.96
N PHE A 81 -6.06 5.05 23.01
CA PHE A 81 -5.23 4.85 24.21
C PHE A 81 -5.19 6.07 25.15
N LYS A 82 -5.74 7.22 24.72
CA LYS A 82 -5.74 8.47 25.47
C LYS A 82 -7.08 8.73 26.17
N GLU A 83 -8.19 8.30 25.58
CA GLU A 83 -9.52 8.51 26.14
C GLU A 83 -9.84 7.46 27.22
N SER A 84 -10.09 7.92 28.46
CA SER A 84 -10.35 7.02 29.60
C SER A 84 -11.60 6.15 29.42
N THR A 85 -12.57 6.64 28.66
CA THR A 85 -13.84 5.94 28.35
C THR A 85 -13.74 5.03 27.12
N SER A 86 -12.58 4.96 26.46
CA SER A 86 -12.44 4.12 25.28
C SER A 86 -12.55 2.63 25.64
N PRO A 87 -13.05 1.78 24.73
CA PRO A 87 -13.01 0.33 24.93
C PRO A 87 -11.59 -0.21 25.17
N VAL A 88 -10.59 0.40 24.54
CA VAL A 88 -9.17 0.02 24.66
C VAL A 88 -8.66 0.25 26.09
N ARG A 89 -8.93 1.43 26.67
CA ARG A 89 -8.54 1.75 28.05
C ARG A 89 -9.36 0.98 29.07
N THR A 90 -10.65 0.79 28.82
CA THR A 90 -11.53 -0.05 29.65
C THR A 90 -11.06 -1.50 29.68
N ALA A 91 -10.48 -2.00 28.59
CA ALA A 91 -9.86 -3.33 28.54
C ALA A 91 -8.49 -3.43 29.24
N GLY A 92 -8.00 -2.34 29.84
CA GLY A 92 -6.73 -2.27 30.55
C GLY A 92 -5.51 -2.17 29.63
N LEU A 93 -5.67 -1.79 28.37
CA LEU A 93 -4.57 -1.60 27.42
C LEU A 93 -4.04 -0.17 27.47
N ASP A 94 -2.75 -0.02 27.76
CA ASP A 94 -2.05 1.26 27.71
C ASP A 94 -0.98 1.24 26.61
N MET A 95 -0.94 2.30 25.82
CA MET A 95 0.15 2.52 24.87
C MET A 95 1.38 3.04 25.62
N VAL A 96 2.48 2.30 25.51
CA VAL A 96 3.78 2.63 26.11
C VAL A 96 4.64 3.44 25.15
N TYR A 97 4.54 3.14 23.86
CA TYR A 97 5.34 3.76 22.83
C TYR A 97 4.59 3.78 21.50
N HIS A 98 4.83 4.84 20.74
CA HIS A 98 4.41 4.97 19.36
C HIS A 98 5.47 5.73 18.58
N ASP A 99 5.82 5.21 17.40
CA ASP A 99 6.52 5.97 16.38
C ASP A 99 5.98 5.69 14.99
N GLN A 100 6.42 6.52 14.05
CA GLN A 100 6.23 6.29 12.62
C GLN A 100 7.57 6.33 11.92
N ALA A 101 7.75 5.43 10.97
CA ALA A 101 8.92 5.39 10.12
C ALA A 101 8.51 5.10 8.69
N LEU A 102 9.19 5.75 7.75
CA LEU A 102 9.21 5.24 6.38
C LEU A 102 9.95 3.91 6.39
N ALA A 103 9.26 2.86 5.96
CA ALA A 103 9.85 1.58 5.67
C ALA A 103 10.48 1.66 4.27
N ASP A 104 11.79 1.43 4.20
CA ASP A 104 12.50 1.34 2.94
C ASP A 104 12.01 0.13 2.13
N CYS A 105 12.03 0.26 0.81
CA CYS A 105 11.62 -0.81 -0.07
C CYS A 105 12.77 -1.82 -0.25
N GLY A 106 12.68 -2.98 0.39
CA GLY A 106 13.69 -4.05 0.25
C GLY A 106 13.91 -4.50 -1.20
N PHE A 107 12.93 -4.36 -2.09
CA PHE A 107 13.09 -4.63 -3.53
C PHE A 107 14.02 -3.65 -4.23
N LYS A 108 14.06 -2.38 -3.80
CA LYS A 108 15.05 -1.42 -4.29
C LYS A 108 16.45 -1.76 -3.81
N GLU A 109 16.59 -2.23 -2.58
CA GLU A 109 17.88 -2.68 -2.04
C GLU A 109 18.40 -3.87 -2.83
N MET A 110 17.56 -4.88 -3.06
CA MET A 110 17.91 -6.04 -3.89
C MET A 110 18.31 -5.64 -5.32
N TRP A 111 17.54 -4.75 -5.97
CA TRP A 111 17.91 -4.22 -7.29
C TRP A 111 19.24 -3.48 -7.27
N ARG A 112 19.47 -2.63 -6.25
CA ARG A 112 20.72 -1.85 -6.12
C ARG A 112 21.93 -2.76 -5.88
N GLU A 113 21.78 -3.79 -5.06
CA GLU A 113 22.82 -4.79 -4.87
C GLU A 113 23.15 -5.52 -6.16
N LYS A 114 22.14 -5.91 -6.95
CA LYS A 114 22.33 -6.55 -8.25
C LYS A 114 23.05 -5.61 -9.23
N LEU A 115 22.64 -4.34 -9.29
CA LEU A 115 23.31 -3.32 -10.09
C LEU A 115 24.79 -3.15 -9.68
N GLN A 116 25.09 -3.15 -8.39
CA GLN A 116 26.47 -3.01 -7.88
C GLN A 116 27.33 -4.25 -8.14
N LYS A 117 26.76 -5.46 -7.97
CA LYS A 117 27.49 -6.72 -8.09
C LYS A 117 27.69 -7.14 -9.55
N GLU A 118 26.70 -6.91 -10.40
CA GLU A 118 26.65 -7.43 -11.77
C GLU A 118 26.72 -6.32 -12.84
N GLY A 119 26.52 -5.06 -12.48
CA GLY A 119 26.46 -3.94 -13.44
C GLY A 119 25.16 -3.90 -14.28
N VAL A 120 24.15 -4.70 -13.92
CA VAL A 120 22.91 -4.84 -14.67
C VAL A 120 21.78 -4.03 -14.01
N ASP A 121 21.20 -3.08 -14.75
CA ASP A 121 19.96 -2.39 -14.38
C ASP A 121 18.75 -3.29 -14.67
N ASP A 122 18.52 -4.28 -13.78
CA ASP A 122 17.46 -5.27 -13.94
C ASP A 122 16.10 -4.75 -13.44
N ARG A 123 15.48 -3.89 -14.26
CA ARG A 123 14.16 -3.30 -13.97
C ARG A 123 13.04 -4.33 -13.95
N GLU A 124 13.17 -5.37 -14.75
CA GLU A 124 12.18 -6.46 -14.79
C GLU A 124 12.20 -7.27 -13.51
N PHE A 125 13.38 -7.54 -12.95
CA PHE A 125 13.49 -8.12 -11.61
C PHE A 125 12.77 -7.26 -10.57
N PHE A 126 13.02 -5.95 -10.55
CA PHE A 126 12.36 -5.03 -9.62
C PHE A 126 10.83 -5.05 -9.80
N ALA A 127 10.36 -4.91 -11.03
CA ALA A 127 8.94 -4.89 -11.36
C ALA A 127 8.22 -6.20 -10.99
N ALA A 128 8.84 -7.35 -11.27
CA ALA A 128 8.30 -8.66 -10.91
C ALA A 128 8.10 -8.79 -9.39
N ARG A 129 9.07 -8.34 -8.59
CA ARG A 129 8.98 -8.37 -7.12
C ARG A 129 7.90 -7.44 -6.59
N ILE A 130 7.78 -6.23 -7.15
CA ILE A 130 6.72 -5.29 -6.79
C ILE A 130 5.35 -5.89 -7.11
N ALA A 131 5.14 -6.41 -8.32
CA ALA A 131 3.87 -7.02 -8.73
C ALA A 131 3.48 -8.21 -7.83
N GLU A 132 4.43 -9.10 -7.54
CA GLU A 132 4.22 -10.26 -6.66
C GLU A 132 3.82 -9.83 -5.25
N ALA A 133 4.54 -8.88 -4.65
CA ALA A 133 4.26 -8.39 -3.31
C ALA A 133 2.88 -7.72 -3.20
N HIS A 134 2.47 -6.98 -4.24
CA HIS A 134 1.19 -6.29 -4.26
C HIS A 134 0.03 -7.26 -4.52
N ARG A 135 0.26 -8.32 -5.29
CA ARG A 135 -0.73 -9.38 -5.52
C ARG A 135 -1.16 -10.05 -4.22
N VAL A 136 -0.23 -10.31 -3.31
CA VAL A 136 -0.51 -11.01 -2.03
C VAL A 136 -1.65 -10.35 -1.24
N TRP A 137 -1.68 -9.02 -1.15
CA TRP A 137 -2.68 -8.33 -0.34
C TRP A 137 -3.85 -7.73 -1.13
N SER A 138 -3.70 -7.48 -2.44
CA SER A 138 -4.74 -6.83 -3.24
C SER A 138 -5.59 -7.78 -4.08
N ASN A 139 -5.15 -9.03 -4.32
CA ASN A 139 -5.83 -9.96 -5.23
C ASN A 139 -7.29 -10.19 -4.88
N ALA A 140 -7.62 -10.32 -3.59
CA ALA A 140 -9.00 -10.51 -3.14
C ALA A 140 -9.91 -9.31 -3.47
N SER A 141 -9.39 -8.08 -3.33
CA SER A 141 -10.16 -6.86 -3.64
C SER A 141 -10.48 -6.77 -5.12
N PHE A 142 -9.48 -6.97 -6.00
CA PHE A 142 -9.70 -6.97 -7.45
C PHE A 142 -10.60 -8.13 -7.89
N ARG A 143 -10.44 -9.33 -7.31
CA ARG A 143 -11.34 -10.46 -7.59
C ARG A 143 -12.78 -10.14 -7.24
N SER A 144 -13.01 -9.50 -6.09
CA SER A 144 -14.36 -9.19 -5.61
C SER A 144 -15.12 -8.14 -6.44
N GLY A 145 -14.40 -7.38 -7.29
CA GLY A 145 -15.02 -6.44 -8.22
C GLY A 145 -15.45 -7.07 -9.55
N LEU A 146 -15.08 -8.32 -9.82
CA LEU A 146 -15.47 -9.03 -11.03
C LEU A 146 -16.88 -9.63 -10.88
N SER A 147 -17.60 -9.73 -12.01
CA SER A 147 -18.95 -10.28 -12.04
C SER A 147 -19.01 -11.72 -11.54
N ASP A 148 -20.06 -12.05 -10.77
CA ASP A 148 -20.37 -13.42 -10.35
C ASP A 148 -20.74 -14.34 -11.52
N THR A 149 -21.04 -13.76 -12.69
CA THR A 149 -21.28 -14.55 -13.91
C THR A 149 -20.01 -15.13 -14.53
N ARG A 150 -18.83 -14.64 -14.14
CA ARG A 150 -17.55 -15.20 -14.60
C ARG A 150 -17.22 -16.49 -13.86
N THR A 151 -16.62 -17.46 -14.56
CA THR A 151 -16.04 -18.62 -13.89
C THR A 151 -14.80 -18.23 -13.09
N GLU A 152 -14.37 -19.12 -12.18
CA GLU A 152 -13.17 -18.85 -11.38
C GLU A 152 -11.90 -18.77 -12.25
N GLU A 153 -11.83 -19.56 -13.32
CA GLU A 153 -10.74 -19.54 -14.30
C GLU A 153 -10.72 -18.22 -15.09
N GLU A 154 -11.88 -17.69 -15.45
CA GLU A 154 -11.98 -16.38 -16.11
C GLU A 154 -11.53 -15.25 -15.19
N LYS A 155 -11.91 -15.32 -13.90
CA LYS A 155 -11.44 -14.35 -12.89
C LYS A 155 -9.92 -14.44 -12.71
N ASP A 156 -9.37 -15.65 -12.67
CA ASP A 156 -7.92 -15.86 -12.57
C ASP A 156 -7.18 -15.29 -13.78
N ALA A 157 -7.67 -15.55 -15.00
CA ALA A 157 -7.08 -15.03 -16.23
C ALA A 157 -7.09 -13.50 -16.27
N VAL A 158 -8.18 -12.86 -15.84
CA VAL A 158 -8.25 -11.39 -15.72
C VAL A 158 -7.22 -10.87 -14.71
N LEU A 159 -7.09 -11.51 -13.55
CA LEU A 159 -6.14 -11.08 -12.54
C LEU A 159 -4.69 -11.28 -12.98
N ASP A 160 -4.38 -12.37 -13.67
CA ASP A 160 -3.05 -12.58 -14.27
C ASP A 160 -2.72 -11.47 -15.28
N GLN A 161 -3.68 -11.13 -16.16
CA GLN A 161 -3.50 -10.04 -17.10
C GLN A 161 -3.37 -8.68 -16.41
N PHE A 162 -4.09 -8.47 -15.31
CA PHE A 162 -3.99 -7.27 -14.49
C PHE A 162 -2.60 -7.10 -13.89
N TYR A 163 -2.09 -8.11 -13.17
CA TYR A 163 -0.76 -8.02 -12.54
C TYR A 163 0.37 -7.99 -13.55
N ASP A 164 0.20 -8.62 -14.71
CA ASP A 164 1.16 -8.53 -15.81
C ASP A 164 1.15 -7.13 -16.45
N THR A 165 -0.02 -6.48 -16.55
CA THR A 165 -0.13 -5.07 -16.97
C THR A 165 0.55 -4.14 -15.97
N PHE A 166 0.31 -4.36 -14.67
CA PHE A 166 0.95 -3.60 -13.59
C PHE A 166 2.47 -3.80 -13.58
N ARG A 167 2.96 -5.04 -13.68
CA ARG A 167 4.39 -5.35 -13.77
C ARG A 167 5.05 -4.59 -14.91
N ARG A 168 4.50 -4.66 -16.13
CA ARG A 168 5.09 -3.95 -17.29
C ARG A 168 5.19 -2.45 -17.04
N ARG A 169 4.15 -1.85 -16.44
CA ARG A 169 4.15 -0.43 -16.09
C ARG A 169 5.26 -0.07 -15.10
N VAL A 170 5.47 -0.91 -14.08
CA VAL A 170 6.58 -0.71 -13.12
C VAL A 170 7.94 -0.89 -13.79
N ALA A 171 8.07 -1.80 -14.76
CA ALA A 171 9.33 -2.04 -15.49
C ALA A 171 9.76 -0.84 -16.36
N GLU A 172 8.80 -0.01 -16.78
CA GLU A 172 9.06 1.25 -17.50
C GLU A 172 9.63 2.36 -16.60
N CYS A 173 9.50 2.22 -15.28
CA CYS A 173 9.99 3.18 -14.31
C CYS A 173 11.47 2.97 -13.96
N ASP A 174 12.12 4.00 -13.42
CA ASP A 174 13.44 3.89 -12.81
C ASP A 174 13.31 3.44 -11.34
N PRO A 175 13.82 2.26 -10.96
CA PRO A 175 13.74 1.75 -9.58
C PRO A 175 14.36 2.70 -8.54
N ALA A 176 15.34 3.54 -8.92
CA ALA A 176 15.94 4.49 -7.99
C ALA A 176 14.95 5.57 -7.54
N THR A 177 14.03 5.96 -8.42
CA THR A 177 13.08 7.06 -8.19
C THR A 177 11.62 6.60 -8.02
N TYR A 178 11.32 5.35 -8.36
CA TYR A 178 9.99 4.76 -8.18
C TYR A 178 9.57 4.76 -6.71
N ARG A 179 8.48 5.41 -6.32
CA ARG A 179 8.10 5.58 -4.90
C ARG A 179 7.33 4.37 -4.41
N SER A 180 8.01 3.48 -3.68
CA SER A 180 7.49 2.22 -3.14
C SER A 180 7.68 2.09 -1.63
N GLU A 181 8.18 3.13 -0.98
CA GLU A 181 8.28 3.23 0.47
C GLU A 181 6.88 3.39 1.09
N TYR A 182 6.68 2.92 2.31
CA TYR A 182 5.41 3.08 3.01
C TYR A 182 5.59 3.55 4.44
N LEU A 183 4.64 4.34 4.94
CA LEU A 183 4.64 4.83 6.30
C LEU A 183 4.10 3.74 7.24
N MET A 184 4.98 3.19 8.07
CA MET A 184 4.65 2.21 9.09
C MET A 184 4.51 2.91 10.43
N SER A 185 3.43 2.64 11.15
CA SER A 185 3.27 3.04 12.55
C SER A 185 3.54 1.84 13.46
N ARG A 186 4.46 1.99 14.41
CA ARG A 186 4.77 0.95 15.40
C ARG A 186 4.18 1.35 16.74
N LEU A 187 3.40 0.45 17.32
CA LEU A 187 2.82 0.63 18.64
C LEU A 187 3.30 -0.45 19.58
N ILE A 188 3.73 -0.02 20.77
CA ILE A 188 3.98 -0.92 21.89
C ILE A 188 2.88 -0.69 22.90
N VAL A 189 2.08 -1.73 23.13
CA VAL A 189 0.94 -1.72 24.03
C VAL A 189 1.20 -2.71 25.16
N GLN A 190 0.88 -2.30 26.38
CA GLN A 190 0.92 -3.18 27.55
C GLN A 190 -0.49 -3.36 28.12
N LYS A 191 -0.78 -4.56 28.59
CA LYS A 191 -1.97 -4.80 29.40
C LYS A 191 -1.61 -4.62 30.87
N LYS A 192 -2.31 -3.72 31.56
CA LYS A 192 -2.28 -3.65 33.02
C LYS A 192 -2.75 -4.98 33.61
N MET A 193 -1.92 -5.55 34.47
CA MET A 193 -2.34 -6.65 35.32
C MET A 193 -3.15 -6.02 36.46
N ILE A 194 -4.43 -6.33 36.52
CA ILE A 194 -5.32 -5.96 37.63
C ILE A 194 -5.21 -7.05 38.68
#